data_AF-A0AAV3X8J0-F1
#
_entry.id   AF-A0AAV3X8J0-F1
#
_cell.length_a   1.000
_cell.length_b   1.000
_cell.length_c   1.000
_cell.angle_alpha   90.00
_cell.angle_beta   90.00
_cell.angle_gamma   90.00
#
_symmetry.space_group_name_H-M   'P 1'
#
loop_
_entity.id
_entity.type
_entity.pdbx_description
1 polymer ?
#
loop_
_entity_poly.entity_id
_entity_poly.type
_entity_poly.pdbx_seq_one_letter_code
_entity_poly.pdbx_strand_id
1 'polypeptide(L)'
;MPLGKLKERLKQLCDLHGIQFVETEESYTSKASYQDGDSLPKYGEKPDGWKASGKRISRGLYRSADGSIVNGDLNGSANILRKVASFSSLRLRLTG
;
A
#
# COMPACT_ATOMS: atom_id res chain seq x y z
N MET A 1 17.30 -10.05 -2.41
CA MET A 1 16.24 -10.78 -1.67
C MET A 1 15.44 -11.60 -2.67
N PRO A 2 15.36 -12.93 -2.56
CA PRO A 2 14.55 -13.74 -3.48
C PRO A 2 13.06 -13.68 -3.10
N LEU A 3 12.37 -12.58 -3.46
CA LEU A 3 10.96 -12.34 -3.13
C LEU A 3 9.97 -13.29 -3.83
N GLY A 4 10.33 -13.81 -5.01
CA GLY A 4 9.42 -14.63 -5.83
C GLY A 4 8.90 -15.87 -5.11
N LYS A 5 9.79 -16.60 -4.43
CA LYS A 5 9.42 -17.81 -3.68
C LYS A 5 8.45 -17.52 -2.53
N LEU A 6 8.61 -16.39 -1.84
CA LEU A 6 7.72 -16.02 -0.73
C LEU A 6 6.30 -15.71 -1.24
N LYS A 7 6.22 -14.92 -2.31
CA LYS A 7 4.93 -14.54 -2.91
C LYS A 7 4.17 -15.75 -3.44
N GLU A 8 4.84 -16.67 -4.11
CA GLU A 8 4.24 -17.91 -4.58
C GLU A 8 3.67 -18.76 -3.44
N ARG A 9 4.44 -18.92 -2.34
CA ARG A 9 3.99 -19.64 -1.16
C ARG A 9 2.79 -18.96 -0.50
N LEU A 10 2.80 -17.64 -0.39
CA LEU A 10 1.68 -16.89 0.17
C LEU A 10 0.41 -17.06 -0.67
N LYS A 11 0.53 -16.96 -2.01
CA LYS A 11 -0.59 -17.21 -2.93
C LYS A 11 -1.16 -18.61 -2.78
N GLN A 12 -0.30 -19.64 -2.68
CA GLN A 12 -0.71 -21.03 -2.45
C GLN A 12 -1.47 -21.21 -1.13
N LEU A 13 -0.97 -20.62 -0.04
CA LEU A 13 -1.63 -20.69 1.27
C LEU A 13 -2.98 -19.96 1.26
N CYS A 14 -3.04 -18.79 0.62
CA CYS A 14 -4.30 -18.06 0.45
C CYS A 14 -5.34 -18.91 -0.29
N ASP A 15 -4.96 -19.56 -1.39
CA ASP A 15 -5.83 -20.44 -2.17
C ASP A 15 -6.35 -21.63 -1.33
N LEU A 16 -5.46 -22.29 -0.58
CA LEU A 16 -5.80 -23.41 0.30
C LEU A 16 -6.84 -23.04 1.37
N HIS A 17 -6.79 -21.81 1.87
CA HIS A 17 -7.68 -21.31 2.93
C HIS A 17 -8.85 -20.47 2.40
N GLY A 18 -9.05 -20.38 1.09
CA GLY A 18 -10.12 -19.56 0.50
C GLY A 18 -9.96 -18.05 0.72
N ILE A 19 -8.73 -17.59 0.97
CA ILE A 19 -8.39 -16.17 1.15
C ILE A 19 -8.10 -15.58 -0.24
N GLN A 20 -8.76 -14.47 -0.58
CA GLN A 20 -8.49 -13.77 -1.83
C GLN A 20 -7.11 -13.10 -1.80
N PHE A 21 -6.19 -13.61 -2.63
CA PHE A 21 -4.90 -12.97 -2.85
C PHE A 21 -5.01 -11.89 -3.92
N VAL A 22 -4.67 -10.65 -3.58
CA VAL A 22 -4.64 -9.51 -4.51
C VAL A 22 -3.24 -8.94 -4.57
N GLU A 23 -2.74 -8.75 -5.78
CA GLU A 23 -1.46 -8.11 -6.05
C GLU A 23 -1.67 -6.67 -6.54
N THR A 24 -0.85 -5.75 -6.05
CA THR A 24 -0.81 -4.35 -6.52
C THR A 24 0.62 -3.84 -6.50
N GLU A 25 0.87 -2.77 -7.23
CA GLU A 25 2.19 -2.15 -7.35
C GLU A 25 2.51 -1.17 -6.22
N GLU A 26 3.77 -1.13 -5.80
CA GLU A 26 4.21 -0.37 -4.61
C GLU A 26 4.56 1.10 -4.89
N SER A 27 4.26 1.63 -6.10
CA SER A 27 4.66 3.01 -6.42
C SER A 27 4.13 4.01 -5.41
N TYR A 28 5.02 4.88 -4.92
CA TYR A 28 4.75 5.97 -3.97
C TYR A 28 4.28 5.57 -2.56
N THR A 29 4.10 4.28 -2.25
CA THR A 29 3.53 3.83 -0.96
C THR A 29 4.42 4.14 0.25
N SER A 30 5.74 4.17 0.06
CA SER A 30 6.72 4.54 1.10
C SER A 30 6.95 6.05 1.24
N LYS A 31 6.40 6.86 0.32
CA LYS A 31 6.60 8.31 0.26
C LYS A 31 5.35 9.07 0.66
N ALA A 32 4.20 8.68 0.10
CA ALA A 32 2.91 9.26 0.40
C ALA A 32 2.54 9.06 1.87
N SER A 33 1.90 10.06 2.46
CA SER A 33 1.35 9.97 3.80
C SER A 33 -0.02 9.31 3.74
N TYR A 34 -0.16 8.17 4.43
CA TYR A 34 -1.46 7.54 4.60
C TYR A 34 -2.40 8.47 5.40
N GLN A 35 -1.89 9.04 6.49
CA GLN A 35 -2.65 9.86 7.43
C GLN A 35 -3.16 11.15 6.79
N ASP A 36 -2.36 11.78 5.94
CA ASP A 36 -2.75 13.03 5.26
C ASP A 36 -3.58 12.77 3.99
N GLY A 37 -3.80 11.50 3.65
CA GLY A 37 -4.62 11.12 2.50
C GLY A 37 -3.95 11.37 1.14
N ASP A 38 -2.62 11.43 1.08
CA ASP A 38 -1.87 11.68 -0.15
C ASP A 38 -2.35 10.77 -1.30
N SER A 39 -2.35 11.31 -2.52
CA SER A 39 -2.68 10.54 -3.71
C SER A 39 -1.59 9.50 -3.98
N LEU A 40 -2.02 8.34 -4.47
CA LEU A 40 -1.18 7.18 -4.78
C LEU A 40 -1.22 6.90 -6.28
N PRO A 41 -0.56 7.72 -7.12
CA PRO A 41 -0.59 7.53 -8.56
C PRO A 41 0.07 6.20 -8.94
N LYS A 42 -0.33 5.64 -10.08
CA LYS A 42 0.33 4.45 -10.62
C LYS A 42 1.73 4.78 -11.12
N TYR A 43 2.56 3.75 -11.27
CA TYR A 43 3.85 3.91 -11.95
C TYR A 43 3.65 4.58 -13.33
N GLY A 44 4.39 5.66 -13.59
CA GLY A 44 4.28 6.44 -14.84
C GLY A 44 3.12 7.45 -14.91
N GLU A 45 2.14 7.38 -14.00
CA GLU A 45 0.96 8.26 -13.97
C GLU A 45 1.07 9.36 -12.89
N LYS A 46 2.29 9.70 -12.47
CA LYS A 46 2.51 10.72 -11.44
C LYS A 46 2.22 12.11 -12.02
N PRO A 47 1.29 12.88 -11.44
CA PRO A 47 1.02 14.25 -11.90
C PRO A 47 2.24 15.16 -11.75
N ASP A 48 2.34 16.15 -12.64
CA ASP A 48 3.32 17.22 -12.51
C ASP A 48 3.13 17.98 -11.20
N GLY A 49 4.23 18.25 -10.51
CA GLY A 49 4.19 18.91 -9.20
C GLY A 49 3.76 18.03 -8.02
N TRP A 50 3.47 16.73 -8.23
CA TRP A 50 3.15 15.83 -7.12
C TRP A 50 4.26 15.80 -6.06
N LYS A 51 3.88 16.03 -4.81
CA LYS A 51 4.75 15.96 -3.63
C LYS A 51 3.96 15.30 -2.51
N ALA A 52 4.63 14.40 -1.79
CA ALA A 52 4.08 13.86 -0.55
C ALA A 52 4.00 14.97 0.51
N SER A 53 2.95 14.96 1.31
CA SER A 53 2.76 15.86 2.44
C SER A 53 3.72 15.53 3.59
N GLY A 54 4.00 14.24 3.78
CA GLY A 54 4.89 13.71 4.80
C GLY A 54 6.26 13.28 4.24
N LYS A 55 7.10 12.75 5.12
CA LYS A 55 8.42 12.23 4.74
C LYS A 55 8.87 11.09 5.66
N ARG A 56 9.57 10.12 5.07
CA ARG A 56 10.33 9.13 5.84
C ARG A 56 11.54 9.80 6.48
N ILE A 57 11.66 9.71 7.80
CA ILE A 57 12.81 10.27 8.54
C ILE A 57 13.97 9.28 8.51
N SER A 58 13.67 8.01 8.82
CA SER A 58 14.66 6.93 8.92
C SER A 58 13.98 5.57 8.72
N ARG A 59 14.76 4.48 8.80
CA ARG A 59 14.18 3.14 8.82
C ARG A 59 13.23 3.03 10.01
N GLY A 60 11.99 2.61 9.73
CA GLY A 60 10.96 2.46 10.75
C GLY A 60 10.23 3.74 11.15
N LEU A 61 10.65 4.95 10.74
CA LEU A 61 9.97 6.20 11.13
C LEU A 61 9.51 7.02 9.92
N TYR A 62 8.23 7.37 9.91
CA TYR A 62 7.59 8.26 8.95
C TYR A 62 6.92 9.43 9.68
N ARG A 63 7.01 10.63 9.12
CA ARG A 63 6.40 11.84 9.69
C ARG A 63 5.35 12.40 8.75
N SER A 64 4.14 12.56 9.26
CA SER A 64 2.99 13.19 8.58
C SER A 64 3.14 14.72 8.53
N ALA A 65 2.23 15.41 7.83
CA ALA A 65 2.27 16.85 7.66
C ALA A 65 2.12 17.63 8.97
N ASP A 66 1.29 17.12 9.88
CA ASP A 66 1.07 17.66 11.24
C ASP A 66 2.27 17.45 12.20
N GLY A 67 3.29 16.72 11.76
CA GLY A 67 4.47 16.37 12.57
C GLY A 67 4.34 15.06 13.34
N SER A 68 3.19 14.38 13.27
CA SER A 68 2.98 13.06 13.88
C SER A 68 3.97 12.04 13.32
N ILE A 69 4.53 11.20 14.20
CA ILE A 69 5.49 10.17 13.82
C ILE A 69 4.84 8.80 13.97
N VAL A 70 4.83 8.05 12.87
CA VAL A 70 4.31 6.69 12.80
C VAL A 70 5.37 5.74 12.27
N ASN A 71 5.12 4.44 12.40
CA ASN A 71 6.01 3.46 11.80
C ASN A 71 5.96 3.53 10.27
N GLY A 72 7.12 3.58 9.62
CA GLY A 72 7.20 3.72 8.17
C GLY A 72 6.68 2.51 7.38
N ASP A 73 6.80 1.31 7.94
CA ASP A 73 6.27 0.09 7.33
C ASP A 73 4.75 0.04 7.49
N LEU A 74 4.21 0.48 8.64
CA LEU A 74 2.75 0.65 8.82
C LEU A 74 2.16 1.66 7.82
N ASN A 75 2.82 2.80 7.61
CA ASN A 75 2.40 3.79 6.60
C ASN A 75 2.39 3.16 5.18
N GLY A 76 3.44 2.42 4.83
CA GLY A 76 3.54 1.72 3.55
C GLY A 76 2.44 0.68 3.37
N SER A 77 2.22 -0.19 4.36
CA SER A 77 1.17 -1.21 4.33
C SER A 77 -0.24 -0.61 4.22
N ALA A 78 -0.51 0.47 4.94
CA ALA A 78 -1.79 1.17 4.87
C ALA A 78 -2.03 1.81 3.49
N ASN A 79 -0.98 2.32 2.84
CA ASN A 79 -1.08 2.82 1.46
C ASN A 79 -1.31 1.69 0.44
N ILE A 80 -0.73 0.50 0.63
CA ILE A 80 -1.06 -0.68 -0.19
C ILE A 80 -2.54 -1.04 -0.06
N LEU A 81 -3.07 -1.04 1.17
CA LEU A 81 -4.49 -1.25 1.41
C LEU A 81 -5.35 -0.21 0.69
N ARG A 82 -4.99 1.08 0.72
CA ARG A 82 -5.72 2.14 -0.01
C ARG A 82 -5.72 1.94 -1.53
N LYS A 83 -4.61 1.48 -2.12
CA LYS A 83 -4.54 1.18 -3.56
C LYS A 83 -5.50 0.06 -3.95
N VAL A 84 -5.58 -1.00 -3.13
CA VAL A 84 -6.48 -2.13 -3.40
C VAL A 84 -7.92 -1.77 -3.09
N ALA A 85 -8.20 -1.04 -2.00
CA ALA A 85 -9.56 -0.64 -1.63
C ALA A 85 -10.17 0.39 -2.59
N SER A 86 -9.36 1.30 -3.15
CA SER A 86 -9.80 2.24 -4.20
C SER A 86 -10.12 1.52 -5.52
N PHE A 87 -9.52 0.34 -5.75
CA PHE A 87 -9.96 -0.58 -6.80
C PHE A 87 -11.32 -1.14 -6.36
N SER A 88 -12.39 -0.47 -6.79
CA SER A 88 -13.82 -0.75 -6.53
C SER A 88 -14.27 -2.12 -7.09
N SER A 89 -13.62 -3.18 -6.67
CA SER A 89 -13.92 -4.57 -7.03
C SER A 89 -13.37 -5.57 -6.00
N LEU A 90 -13.27 -5.19 -4.72
CA LEU A 90 -13.59 -6.16 -3.67
C LEU A 90 -15.10 -6.39 -3.73
N ARG A 91 -15.53 -7.10 -4.78
CA ARG A 91 -16.89 -7.56 -4.97
C ARG A 91 -17.16 -8.45 -3.75
N LEU A 92 -17.82 -7.88 -2.75
CA LEU A 92 -18.50 -8.63 -1.70
C LEU A 92 -19.44 -9.60 -2.41
N ARG A 93 -18.94 -10.80 -2.74
CA ARG A 93 -19.77 -11.96 -3.00
C ARG A 93 -20.27 -12.44 -1.62
N LEU A 94 -21.05 -11.60 -0.98
CA LEU A 94 -21.94 -11.97 0.10
C LEU A 94 -23.34 -11.63 -0.39
N THR A 95 -23.90 -12.53 -1.19
CA THR A 95 -25.33 -12.89 -1.23
C THR A 95 -25.62 -13.76 -2.46
N GLY A 96 -26.10 -14.99 -2.22
CA GLY A 96 -27.00 -15.75 -3.10
C GLY A 96 -26.38 -16.41 -4.31
#